data_AF-A0A660QIC2-F1
#
_entry.id   AF-A0A660QIC2-F1
#
_cell.length_a   1.000
_cell.length_b   1.000
_cell.length_c   1.000
_cell.angle_alpha   90.00
_cell.angle_beta   90.00
_cell.angle_gamma   90.00
#
_symmetry.space_group_name_H-M   'P 1'
#
loop_
_entity.id
_entity.type
_entity.pdbx_description
1 polymer ?
#
loop_
_entity_poly.entity_id
_entity_poly.type
_entity_poly.pdbx_seq_one_letter_code
_entity_poly.pdbx_strand_id
1 'polypeptide(L)'
;MKKRKAKKRLSPAEELRRSLPPVTNWNTTDEHELSRRRLRAMEEPPISIENLDSRHPVFSNFKVSSQSGEEYSVEIRDLQNRVFASDTVDFQINGLGTDKHVEAVLMHLQKKERKAFNDAL
;
A
#
# COMPACT_ATOMS: atom_id res chain seq x y z
N MET A 1 -36.00 -4.56 28.99
CA MET A 1 -35.00 -5.29 28.16
C MET A 1 -33.94 -4.31 27.66
N LYS A 2 -32.68 -4.41 28.10
CA LYS A 2 -31.60 -3.57 27.56
C LYS A 2 -31.26 -4.05 26.15
N LYS A 3 -31.53 -3.24 25.11
CA LYS A 3 -31.13 -3.55 23.73
C LYS A 3 -29.61 -3.70 23.69
N ARG A 4 -29.11 -4.89 23.32
CA ARG A 4 -27.68 -5.11 23.05
C ARG A 4 -27.29 -4.21 21.87
N LYS A 5 -26.39 -3.23 22.09
CA LYS A 5 -25.82 -2.44 20.99
C LYS A 5 -25.03 -3.37 20.07
N ALA A 6 -25.31 -3.32 18.77
CA ALA A 6 -24.53 -4.05 17.78
C ALA A 6 -23.05 -3.66 17.90
N LYS A 7 -22.15 -4.64 17.96
CA LYS A 7 -20.71 -4.41 18.02
C LYS A 7 -20.29 -3.74 16.71
N LYS A 8 -19.78 -2.50 16.78
CA LYS A 8 -19.33 -1.76 15.59
C LYS A 8 -18.17 -2.54 14.93
N ARG A 9 -18.27 -2.82 13.63
CA ARG A 9 -17.18 -3.42 12.84
C ARG A 9 -16.01 -2.44 12.77
N LEU A 10 -14.80 -2.94 12.94
CA LEU A 10 -13.57 -2.15 12.82
C LEU A 10 -13.30 -1.86 11.33
N SER A 11 -12.56 -0.78 11.06
CA SER A 11 -12.02 -0.56 9.72
C SER A 11 -10.87 -1.52 9.42
N PRO A 12 -10.57 -1.83 8.14
CA PRO A 12 -9.44 -2.69 7.79
C PRO A 12 -8.10 -2.21 8.39
N ALA A 13 -7.87 -0.90 8.42
CA ALA A 13 -6.68 -0.30 9.03
C ALA A 13 -6.65 -0.53 10.55
N GLU A 14 -7.78 -0.37 11.26
CA GLU A 14 -7.87 -0.63 12.70
C GLU A 14 -7.65 -2.11 13.04
N GLU A 15 -8.15 -3.02 12.21
CA GLU A 15 -7.93 -4.46 12.36
C GLU A 15 -6.45 -4.81 12.20
N LEU A 16 -5.81 -4.31 11.14
CA LEU A 16 -4.39 -4.54 10.87
C LEU A 16 -3.48 -3.91 11.94
N ARG A 17 -3.81 -2.71 12.40
CA ARG A 17 -3.09 -2.04 13.49
C ARG A 17 -3.12 -2.84 14.79
N ARG A 18 -4.24 -3.53 15.09
CA ARG A 18 -4.39 -4.36 16.29
C ARG A 18 -3.70 -5.71 16.18
N SER A 19 -3.53 -6.25 14.98
CA SER A 19 -2.81 -7.51 14.77
C SER A 19 -1.29 -7.33 14.79
N LEU A 20 -0.80 -6.12 14.52
CA LEU A 20 0.62 -5.82 14.49
C LEU A 20 1.23 -5.71 15.90
N PRO A 21 2.46 -6.20 16.09
CA PRO A 21 3.20 -5.94 17.32
C PRO A 21 3.45 -4.41 17.48
N PRO A 22 3.64 -3.93 18.72
CA PRO A 22 4.00 -2.54 18.98
C PRO A 22 5.23 -2.12 18.16
N VAL A 23 5.31 -0.84 17.78
CA VAL A 23 6.47 -0.30 17.01
C VAL A 23 7.78 -0.38 17.78
N THR A 24 7.72 -0.51 19.10
CA THR A 24 8.88 -0.68 19.98
C THR A 24 9.34 -2.14 20.10
N ASN A 25 8.62 -3.10 19.51
CA ASN A 25 9.03 -4.49 19.50
C ASN A 25 10.07 -4.71 18.40
N TRP A 26 11.27 -5.15 18.78
CA TRP A 26 12.38 -5.45 17.87
C TRP A 26 12.30 -6.85 17.26
N ASN A 27 11.43 -7.71 17.80
CA ASN A 27 11.20 -9.05 17.27
C ASN A 27 9.98 -9.04 16.34
N THR A 28 10.17 -8.52 15.13
CA THR A 28 9.17 -8.55 14.05
C THR A 28 9.56 -9.55 12.97
N THR A 29 8.58 -9.98 12.17
CA THR A 29 8.80 -10.83 11.00
C THR A 29 8.61 -9.99 9.75
N ASP A 30 9.02 -10.51 8.60
CA ASP A 30 8.81 -9.83 7.32
C ASP A 30 7.31 -9.57 7.07
N GLU A 31 6.42 -10.49 7.45
CA GLU A 31 4.97 -10.30 7.33
C GLU A 31 4.46 -9.15 8.20
N HIS A 32 5.03 -8.97 9.40
CA HIS A 32 4.72 -7.81 10.23
C HIS A 32 5.17 -6.52 9.54
N GLU A 33 6.38 -6.48 8.98
CA GLU A 33 6.92 -5.28 8.34
C GLU A 33 6.22 -4.94 7.00
N LEU A 34 5.81 -5.95 6.24
CA LEU A 34 4.92 -5.80 5.07
C LEU A 34 3.55 -5.24 5.50
N SER A 35 2.99 -5.79 6.57
CA SER A 35 1.70 -5.34 7.10
C SER A 35 1.77 -3.90 7.63
N ARG A 36 2.90 -3.46 8.19
CA ARG A 36 3.12 -2.06 8.56
C ARG A 36 3.09 -1.12 7.34
N ARG A 37 3.70 -1.52 6.21
CA ARG A 37 3.67 -0.72 4.97
C ARG A 37 2.27 -0.59 4.39
N ARG A 38 1.50 -1.69 4.40
CA ARG A 38 0.07 -1.68 4.05
C ARG A 38 -0.72 -0.75 4.97
N LEU A 39 -0.49 -0.84 6.27
CA LEU A 39 -1.16 0.03 7.24
C LEU A 39 -0.83 1.50 6.97
N ARG A 40 0.44 1.83 6.76
CA ARG A 40 0.87 3.20 6.44
C ARG A 40 0.29 3.70 5.13
N ALA A 41 0.15 2.87 4.10
CA ALA A 41 -0.54 3.26 2.87
C ALA A 41 -2.01 3.64 3.10
N MET A 42 -2.68 3.00 4.07
CA MET A 42 -4.06 3.31 4.47
C MET A 42 -4.17 4.54 5.38
N GLU A 43 -3.25 4.71 6.34
CA GLU A 43 -3.27 5.79 7.34
C GLU A 43 -2.62 7.09 6.83
N GLU A 44 -1.63 6.99 5.96
CA GLU A 44 -0.88 8.10 5.35
C GLU A 44 -1.05 8.10 3.80
N PRO A 45 -2.28 8.16 3.27
CA PRO A 45 -2.50 8.08 1.83
C PRO A 45 -1.85 9.28 1.11
N PRO A 46 -1.32 9.08 -0.11
CA PRO A 46 -0.79 10.16 -0.91
C PRO A 46 -1.89 11.15 -1.30
N ILE A 47 -1.50 12.40 -1.61
CA ILE A 47 -2.40 13.42 -2.14
C ILE A 47 -2.90 13.01 -3.52
N SER A 48 -2.00 12.50 -4.36
CA SER A 48 -2.30 12.09 -5.73
C SER A 48 -1.42 10.92 -6.17
N ILE A 49 -1.98 10.11 -7.06
CA ILE A 49 -1.29 9.06 -7.81
C ILE A 49 -1.64 9.29 -9.28
N GLU A 50 -0.62 9.51 -10.10
CA GLU A 50 -0.74 9.78 -11.53
C GLU A 50 -0.03 8.67 -12.31
N ASN A 51 -0.71 8.06 -13.29
CA ASN A 51 -0.09 7.13 -14.22
C ASN A 51 0.60 7.92 -15.35
N LEU A 52 1.90 7.70 -15.53
CA LEU A 52 2.72 8.42 -16.51
C LEU A 52 2.60 7.84 -17.94
N ASP A 53 2.03 6.65 -18.11
CA ASP A 53 1.70 6.06 -19.41
C ASP A 53 0.29 5.47 -19.42
N SER A 54 -0.68 6.27 -19.88
CA SER A 54 -2.09 5.89 -19.92
C SER A 54 -2.42 4.72 -20.85
N ARG A 55 -1.51 4.33 -21.76
CA ARG A 55 -1.68 3.15 -22.62
C ARG A 55 -1.54 1.85 -21.82
N HIS A 56 -0.85 1.92 -20.68
CA HIS A 56 -0.61 0.80 -19.78
C HIS A 56 -1.24 1.11 -18.41
N PRO A 57 -2.50 0.69 -18.16
CA PRO A 57 -3.22 1.09 -16.95
C PRO A 57 -2.65 0.49 -15.66
N VAL A 58 -1.96 -0.65 -15.75
CA VAL A 58 -1.42 -1.41 -14.60
C VAL A 58 0.11 -1.43 -14.62
N PHE A 59 0.70 -1.99 -15.68
CA PHE A 59 2.15 -2.15 -15.79
C PHE A 59 2.79 -0.87 -16.33
N SER A 60 3.05 0.08 -15.43
CA SER A 60 3.48 1.43 -15.77
C SER A 60 4.33 2.06 -14.67
N ASN A 61 4.80 3.27 -14.94
CA ASN A 61 5.39 4.19 -13.97
C ASN A 61 4.32 5.14 -13.44
N PHE A 62 4.30 5.33 -12.13
CA PHE A 62 3.36 6.16 -11.41
C PHE A 62 4.11 7.24 -10.64
N LYS A 63 3.61 8.47 -10.70
CA LYS A 63 4.05 9.56 -9.84
C LYS A 63 3.14 9.64 -8.62
N VAL A 64 3.74 9.60 -7.44
CA VAL A 64 3.04 9.60 -6.15
C VAL A 64 3.41 10.86 -5.38
N SER A 65 2.44 11.75 -5.17
CA SER A 65 2.65 12.99 -4.42
C SER A 65 2.28 12.78 -2.95
N SER A 66 3.24 12.92 -2.06
CA SER A 66 3.08 12.74 -0.62
C SER A 66 2.43 13.95 0.06
N GLN A 67 1.97 13.77 1.30
CA GLN A 67 1.42 14.87 2.10
C GLN A 67 2.47 15.90 2.53
N SER A 68 3.76 15.52 2.55
CA SER A 68 4.89 16.42 2.84
C SER A 68 5.29 17.30 1.65
N GLY A 69 4.68 17.10 0.47
CA GLY A 69 5.00 17.84 -0.75
C GLY A 69 6.10 17.20 -1.61
N GLU A 70 6.68 16.09 -1.16
CA GLU A 70 7.63 15.31 -1.96
C GLU A 70 6.90 14.45 -3.00
N GLU A 71 7.54 14.23 -4.15
CA GLU A 71 7.06 13.35 -5.20
C GLU A 71 7.99 12.15 -5.32
N TYR A 72 7.39 10.98 -5.51
CA TYR A 72 8.08 9.70 -5.63
C TYR A 72 7.64 8.97 -6.89
N SER A 73 8.54 8.20 -7.48
CA SER A 73 8.29 7.31 -8.60
C SER A 73 8.04 5.88 -8.11
N VAL A 74 7.02 5.23 -8.66
CA VAL A 74 6.71 3.82 -8.45
C VAL A 74 6.53 3.14 -9.80
N GLU A 75 7.28 2.07 -10.04
CA GLU A 75 7.14 1.23 -11.22
C GLU A 75 6.47 -0.10 -10.85
N ILE A 76 5.45 -0.49 -11.62
CA ILE A 76 4.80 -1.79 -11.52
C ILE A 76 5.16 -2.61 -12.76
N ARG A 77 5.95 -3.68 -12.58
CA ARG A 77 6.38 -4.57 -13.68
C ARG A 77 5.60 -5.88 -13.70
N ASP A 78 5.27 -6.43 -12.53
CA ASP A 78 4.55 -7.70 -12.40
C ASP A 78 3.78 -7.74 -11.08
N LEU A 79 2.47 -8.01 -11.13
CA LEU A 79 1.63 -8.13 -9.94
C LEU A 79 1.71 -9.51 -9.29
N GLN A 80 1.81 -10.59 -10.09
CA GLN A 80 1.83 -11.98 -9.61
C GLN A 80 3.12 -12.26 -8.83
N ASN A 81 4.25 -11.92 -9.44
CA ASN A 81 5.57 -12.11 -8.83
C ASN A 81 6.00 -10.93 -7.94
N ARG A 82 5.13 -9.91 -7.81
CA ARG A 82 5.37 -8.69 -7.02
C ARG A 82 6.68 -7.98 -7.38
N VAL A 83 6.91 -7.78 -8.68
CA VAL A 83 8.10 -7.09 -9.18
C VAL A 83 7.78 -5.60 -9.32
N PHE A 84 8.27 -4.82 -8.36
CA PHE A 84 8.05 -3.38 -8.26
C PHE A 84 9.38 -2.64 -8.15
N ALA A 85 9.38 -1.34 -8.40
CA ALA A 85 10.47 -0.46 -8.02
C ALA A 85 9.91 0.84 -7.42
N SER A 86 10.64 1.44 -6.49
CA SER A 86 10.37 2.79 -6.02
C SER A 86 11.68 3.51 -5.71
N ASP A 87 11.69 4.83 -5.90
CA ASP A 87 12.83 5.70 -5.59
C ASP A 87 12.88 6.14 -4.11
N THR A 88 11.97 5.62 -3.28
CA THR A 88 11.94 5.95 -1.86
C THR A 88 13.06 5.25 -1.10
N VAL A 89 13.62 5.93 -0.11
CA VAL A 89 14.67 5.37 0.75
C VAL A 89 14.19 4.09 1.44
N ASP A 90 12.93 4.04 1.88
CA ASP A 90 12.35 2.84 2.48
C ASP A 90 12.46 1.65 1.53
N PHE A 91 11.99 1.78 0.28
CA PHE A 91 12.06 0.71 -0.71
C PHE A 91 13.50 0.25 -0.97
N GLN A 92 14.43 1.20 -1.10
CA GLN A 92 15.83 0.92 -1.44
C GLN A 92 16.57 0.12 -0.37
N ILE A 93 16.23 0.29 0.91
CA ILE A 93 16.98 -0.30 2.02
C ILE A 93 16.27 -1.49 2.68
N ASN A 94 14.94 -1.59 2.57
CA ASN A 94 14.19 -2.53 3.40
C ASN A 94 14.29 -4.00 2.95
N GLY A 95 14.58 -4.27 1.67
CA GLY A 95 14.71 -5.62 1.12
C GLY A 95 13.40 -6.43 1.02
N LEU A 96 12.24 -5.83 1.27
CA LEU A 96 10.91 -6.49 1.28
C LEU A 96 10.18 -6.42 -0.08
N GLY A 97 10.77 -5.73 -1.06
CA GLY A 97 10.19 -5.56 -2.40
C GLY A 97 8.93 -4.69 -2.43
N THR A 98 8.67 -3.91 -1.39
CA THR A 98 7.56 -2.95 -1.33
C THR A 98 7.83 -1.87 -0.28
N ASP A 99 7.11 -0.75 -0.38
CA ASP A 99 7.07 0.33 0.59
C ASP A 99 5.63 0.85 0.70
N LYS A 100 5.41 1.90 1.49
CA LYS A 100 4.05 2.47 1.59
C LYS A 100 3.51 3.04 0.28
N HIS A 101 4.37 3.53 -0.63
CA HIS A 101 3.94 4.15 -1.88
C HIS A 101 3.56 3.10 -2.92
N VAL A 102 4.31 2.01 -3.02
CA VAL A 102 3.95 0.82 -3.80
C VAL A 102 2.60 0.27 -3.32
N GLU A 103 2.43 0.05 -2.01
CA GLU A 103 1.15 -0.45 -1.49
C GLU A 103 -0.01 0.54 -1.77
N ALA A 104 0.23 1.85 -1.73
CA ALA A 104 -0.77 2.86 -2.10
C ALA A 104 -1.14 2.80 -3.58
N VAL A 105 -0.18 2.60 -4.48
CA VAL A 105 -0.41 2.40 -5.93
C VAL A 105 -1.22 1.11 -6.16
N LEU A 106 -0.90 0.01 -5.49
CA LEU A 106 -1.67 -1.23 -5.59
C LEU A 106 -3.13 -1.04 -5.16
N MET A 107 -3.36 -0.33 -4.04
CA MET A 107 -4.72 0.02 -3.59
C MET A 107 -5.44 0.94 -4.58
N HIS A 108 -4.73 1.90 -5.17
CA HIS A 108 -5.26 2.78 -6.20
C HIS A 108 -5.71 1.99 -7.43
N LEU A 109 -4.86 1.09 -7.93
CA LEU A 109 -5.16 0.24 -9.09
C LEU A 109 -6.33 -0.71 -8.82
N GLN A 110 -6.36 -1.37 -7.66
CA GLN A 110 -7.47 -2.23 -7.27
C GLN A 110 -8.82 -1.48 -7.24
N LYS A 111 -8.79 -0.17 -6.93
CA LYS A 111 -9.99 0.68 -6.88
C LYS A 111 -10.36 1.29 -8.24
N LYS A 112 -9.39 1.81 -8.99
CA LYS A 112 -9.60 2.61 -10.22
C LYS A 112 -9.55 1.76 -11.48
N GLU A 113 -8.62 0.79 -11.53
CA GLU A 113 -8.36 -0.08 -12.67
C GLU A 113 -8.75 -1.54 -12.38
N ARG A 114 -9.79 -1.73 -11.54
CA ARG A 114 -10.16 -3.03 -10.95
C ARG A 114 -10.18 -4.20 -11.93
N LYS A 115 -10.74 -4.00 -13.14
CA LYS A 115 -10.82 -5.06 -14.15
C LYS A 115 -9.42 -5.44 -14.64
N ALA A 116 -8.65 -4.46 -15.14
CA ALA A 116 -7.30 -4.69 -15.63
C ALA A 116 -6.37 -5.23 -14.54
N PHE A 117 -6.52 -4.75 -13.30
CA PHE A 117 -5.77 -5.24 -12.15
C PHE A 117 -6.06 -6.72 -11.86
N ASN A 118 -7.33 -7.13 -11.88
CA ASN A 118 -7.70 -8.54 -11.66
C ASN A 118 -7.30 -9.45 -12.83
N ASP A 119 -7.37 -8.96 -14.06
CA ASP A 119 -6.94 -9.72 -15.26
C ASP A 119 -5.41 -9.94 -15.27
N ALA A 120 -4.67 -9.15 -14.49
CA ALA A 120 -3.21 -9.18 -14.36
C ALA A 120 -2.69 -9.93 -13.11
N LEU A 121 -3.61 -10.46 -12.27
CA LEU A 121 -3.31 -11.33 -11.12
C LEU A 121 -3.45 -12.81 -11.50
#